data_AF-A0A1E5LJN4-F1
#
_entry.id   AF-A0A1E5LJN4-F1
#
_cell.length_a   1.000
_cell.length_b   1.000
_cell.length_c   1.000
_cell.angle_alpha   90.00
_cell.angle_beta   90.00
_cell.angle_gamma   90.00
#
_symmetry.space_group_name_H-M   'P 1'
#
loop_
_entity.id
_entity.type
_entity.pdbx_description
1 polymer ?
#
loop_
_entity_poly.entity_id
_entity_poly.type
_entity_poly.pdbx_seq_one_letter_code
_entity_poly.pdbx_strand_id
1 'polypeptide(L)'
;MARLINLLMLFLFLCSFGFSGGGYFLLFVMVPFEEWFVEIGKTQSQIDTTLKYFVYGWIVISVITTGVFYNSIIKKNRDILARIITIMMLANAGLVFYLFVNTDTVLVSLSRGDVQQSNERFTFGPYPTLEDMKQLKEDGYDGIITLLNPKIVFENKLLRNEIRNGEEIELPVYSFPMLPWIGENKNSIDGIMNLIKEDESKRYYIHCYLGKHRVDYIKRLVINTQEGNVDVQERVLDDNPDFERGMVFFHNQEQVIMGPYPTDEEWFSLLRKDIKEIVTLIDPQSRLYQKEKELAEQNGIIFTPVNNLGFSKEEIWKLAEYVQNSEHKIFVHSHYTDYRIRSLRLLLQKDIHPIKEDVLPETTSVIGEWIAVGDKTVDPTLLEQAGIDRTIGYGNSQSTGMDQFIEIKTGSIAELYQTARSIRNGSQRTYVSEFGTTDTKDKLIQILYGLEYGLPDTLEFIKLDDGEIEVVNRKQLLGPTLTKEEWEKYILQYGVERIVMVYAASLQSKDVFQHQRALAEEHQLSFVEIDMYEDYLEILMKELRANDKTTYIIVAEPLKDLVMDALFD
;
A
#
# COMPACT_ATOMS: atom_id res chain seq x y z
N MET A 1 -31.54 -42.63 -25.67
CA MET A 1 -31.80 -41.30 -26.25
C MET A 1 -32.32 -40.30 -25.21
N ALA A 2 -33.43 -40.55 -24.50
CA ALA A 2 -33.99 -39.62 -23.51
C ALA A 2 -33.01 -39.19 -22.40
N ARG A 3 -32.24 -40.12 -21.81
CA ARG A 3 -31.22 -39.78 -20.79
C ARG A 3 -30.13 -38.84 -21.32
N LEU A 4 -29.72 -39.02 -22.59
CA LEU A 4 -28.71 -38.17 -23.23
C LEU A 4 -29.27 -36.75 -23.46
N ILE A 5 -30.52 -36.64 -23.89
CA ILE A 5 -31.21 -35.35 -24.05
C ILE A 5 -31.31 -34.62 -22.70
N ASN A 6 -31.65 -35.33 -21.63
CA ASN A 6 -31.72 -34.75 -20.29
C ASN A 6 -30.36 -34.28 -19.78
N LEU A 7 -29.29 -35.04 -20.03
CA LEU A 7 -27.91 -34.63 -19.71
C LEU A 7 -27.50 -33.38 -20.50
N LEU A 8 -27.82 -33.34 -21.79
CA LEU A 8 -27.53 -32.19 -22.65
C LEU A 8 -28.28 -30.93 -22.19
N MET A 9 -29.57 -31.04 -21.87
CA MET A 9 -30.33 -29.90 -21.34
C MET A 9 -29.76 -29.39 -20.02
N LEU A 10 -29.38 -30.29 -19.12
CA LEU A 10 -28.75 -29.92 -17.85
C LEU A 10 -27.44 -29.17 -18.07
N PHE A 11 -26.59 -29.67 -18.98
CA PHE A 11 -25.33 -29.03 -19.33
C PHE A 11 -25.53 -27.65 -19.95
N LEU A 12 -26.43 -27.54 -20.95
CA LEU A 12 -26.74 -26.27 -21.60
C LEU A 12 -27.31 -25.26 -20.61
N PHE A 13 -28.18 -25.69 -19.70
CA PHE A 13 -28.70 -24.84 -18.63
C PHE A 13 -27.58 -24.35 -17.71
N LEU A 14 -26.73 -25.24 -17.19
CA LEU A 14 -25.61 -24.88 -16.31
C LEU A 14 -24.67 -23.87 -16.96
N CYS A 15 -24.25 -24.13 -18.22
CA CYS A 15 -23.35 -23.23 -18.93
C CYS A 15 -24.00 -21.87 -19.20
N SER A 16 -25.26 -21.87 -19.66
CA SER A 16 -25.96 -20.62 -20.01
C SER A 16 -26.30 -19.79 -18.79
N PHE A 17 -26.76 -20.42 -17.70
CA PHE A 17 -27.03 -19.77 -16.43
C PHE A 17 -25.75 -19.26 -15.78
N GLY A 18 -24.71 -20.10 -15.72
CA GLY A 18 -23.41 -19.73 -15.14
C GLY A 18 -22.77 -18.55 -15.87
N PHE A 19 -22.79 -18.56 -17.21
CA PHE A 19 -22.29 -17.46 -18.02
C PHE A 19 -23.14 -16.19 -17.88
N SER A 20 -24.45 -16.27 -18.14
CA SER A 20 -25.31 -15.09 -18.17
C SER A 20 -25.49 -14.47 -16.79
N GLY A 21 -25.74 -15.30 -15.78
CA GLY A 21 -25.80 -14.85 -14.40
C GLY A 21 -24.46 -14.36 -13.88
N GLY A 22 -23.34 -14.98 -14.28
CA GLY A 22 -22.00 -14.51 -13.92
C GLY A 22 -21.70 -13.13 -14.52
N GLY A 23 -22.10 -12.90 -15.77
CA GLY A 23 -22.00 -11.60 -16.41
C GLY A 23 -22.80 -10.51 -15.68
N TYR A 24 -24.06 -10.79 -15.31
CA TYR A 24 -24.85 -9.86 -14.51
C TYR A 24 -24.27 -9.65 -13.11
N PHE A 25 -23.84 -10.71 -12.45
CA PHE A 25 -23.26 -10.64 -11.12
C PHE A 25 -21.96 -9.82 -11.12
N LEU A 26 -21.13 -9.96 -12.15
CA LEU A 26 -19.95 -9.14 -12.33
C LEU A 26 -20.31 -7.66 -12.47
N LEU A 27 -21.22 -7.31 -13.39
CA LEU A 27 -21.55 -5.92 -13.70
C LEU A 27 -22.35 -5.21 -12.60
N PHE A 28 -23.27 -5.90 -11.93
CA PHE A 28 -24.19 -5.28 -10.97
C PHE A 28 -23.83 -5.51 -9.51
N VAL A 29 -22.92 -6.46 -9.23
CA VAL A 29 -22.50 -6.75 -7.86
C VAL A 29 -21.00 -6.57 -7.72
N MET A 30 -20.17 -7.29 -8.47
CA MET A 30 -18.72 -7.22 -8.26
C MET A 30 -18.15 -5.84 -8.54
N VAL A 31 -18.44 -5.24 -9.71
CA VAL A 31 -17.87 -3.94 -10.10
C VAL A 31 -18.30 -2.81 -9.15
N PRO A 32 -19.61 -2.61 -8.85
CA PRO A 32 -20.02 -1.57 -7.90
C PRO A 32 -19.50 -1.82 -6.48
N PHE A 33 -19.32 -3.09 -6.10
CA PHE A 33 -18.80 -3.43 -4.78
C PHE A 33 -17.29 -3.23 -4.68
N GLU A 34 -16.55 -3.49 -5.77
CA GLU A 34 -15.13 -3.16 -5.90
C GLU A 34 -14.94 -1.65 -5.83
N GLU A 35 -15.72 -0.88 -6.60
CA GLU A 35 -15.71 0.59 -6.55
C GLU A 35 -16.01 1.09 -5.14
N TRP A 36 -17.06 0.57 -4.51
CA TRP A 36 -17.39 0.90 -3.12
C TRP A 36 -16.28 0.52 -2.14
N PHE A 37 -15.57 -0.60 -2.35
CA PHE A 37 -14.45 -1.02 -1.50
C PHE A 37 -13.23 -0.10 -1.64
N VAL A 38 -12.96 0.39 -2.86
CA VAL A 38 -11.94 1.40 -3.11
C VAL A 38 -12.33 2.71 -2.42
N GLU A 39 -13.59 3.14 -2.54
CA GLU A 39 -14.10 4.36 -1.90
C GLU A 39 -14.05 4.36 -0.36
N ILE A 40 -14.00 3.18 0.28
CA ILE A 40 -13.87 3.07 1.74
C ILE A 40 -12.43 2.71 2.17
N GLY A 41 -11.45 2.89 1.27
CA GLY A 41 -10.04 2.66 1.53
C GLY A 41 -9.66 1.21 1.85
N LYS A 42 -10.40 0.20 1.35
CA LYS A 42 -9.98 -1.19 1.54
C LYS A 42 -8.71 -1.47 0.75
N THR A 43 -7.76 -2.12 1.41
CA THR A 43 -6.54 -2.63 0.76
C THR A 43 -6.89 -3.57 -0.39
N GLN A 44 -6.13 -3.53 -1.49
CA GLN A 44 -6.38 -4.38 -2.66
C GLN A 44 -6.47 -5.87 -2.30
N SER A 45 -5.66 -6.35 -1.35
CA SER A 45 -5.69 -7.73 -0.86
C SER A 45 -7.03 -8.12 -0.20
N GLN A 46 -7.66 -7.20 0.53
CA GLN A 46 -9.00 -7.38 1.07
C GLN A 46 -10.05 -7.39 -0.04
N ILE A 47 -9.92 -6.49 -1.04
CA ILE A 47 -10.80 -6.46 -2.21
C ILE A 47 -10.72 -7.80 -2.94
N ASP A 48 -9.52 -8.22 -3.34
CA ASP A 48 -9.27 -9.45 -4.09
C ASP A 48 -9.73 -10.69 -3.33
N THR A 49 -9.46 -10.75 -2.02
CA THR A 49 -9.92 -11.84 -1.15
C THR A 49 -11.45 -11.90 -1.13
N THR A 50 -12.13 -10.76 -1.04
CA THR A 50 -13.59 -10.67 -1.03
C THR A 50 -14.20 -11.05 -2.38
N LEU A 51 -13.65 -10.51 -3.48
CA LEU A 51 -14.06 -10.84 -4.84
C LEU A 51 -13.86 -12.32 -5.14
N LYS A 52 -12.79 -12.95 -4.62
CA LYS A 52 -12.57 -14.40 -4.70
C LYS A 52 -13.69 -15.19 -4.01
N TYR A 53 -14.14 -14.77 -2.83
CA TYR A 53 -15.29 -15.39 -2.17
C TYR A 53 -16.59 -15.18 -2.94
N PHE A 54 -16.77 -14.04 -3.60
CA PHE A 54 -17.91 -13.82 -4.50
C PHE A 54 -17.90 -14.78 -5.69
N VAL A 55 -16.74 -15.01 -6.31
CA VAL A 55 -16.58 -16.00 -7.38
C VAL A 55 -16.91 -17.41 -6.88
N TYR A 56 -16.40 -17.82 -5.72
CA TYR A 56 -16.74 -19.12 -5.12
C TYR A 56 -18.22 -19.23 -4.78
N GLY A 57 -18.81 -18.18 -4.23
CA GLY A 57 -20.25 -18.08 -3.96
C GLY A 57 -21.06 -18.27 -5.24
N TRP A 58 -20.66 -17.64 -6.34
CA TRP A 58 -21.32 -17.77 -7.64
C TRP A 58 -21.26 -19.20 -8.20
N ILE A 59 -20.12 -19.89 -8.04
CA ILE A 59 -19.98 -21.30 -8.43
C ILE A 59 -20.97 -22.18 -7.63
N VAL A 60 -21.05 -21.97 -6.31
CA VAL A 60 -21.99 -22.72 -5.44
C VAL A 60 -23.44 -22.45 -5.84
N ILE A 61 -23.82 -21.19 -6.06
CA ILE A 61 -25.17 -20.79 -6.50
C ILE A 61 -25.52 -21.44 -7.84
N SER A 62 -24.57 -21.49 -8.77
CA SER A 62 -24.75 -22.12 -10.09
C SER A 62 -25.02 -23.63 -9.96
N VAL A 63 -24.28 -24.32 -9.10
CA VAL A 63 -24.46 -25.76 -8.82
C VAL A 63 -25.82 -26.02 -8.15
N ILE A 64 -26.18 -25.23 -7.13
CA ILE A 64 -27.47 -25.37 -6.42
C ILE A 64 -28.64 -25.14 -7.39
N THR A 65 -28.61 -24.05 -8.15
CA THR A 65 -29.67 -23.72 -9.12
C THR A 65 -29.83 -24.82 -10.17
N THR A 66 -28.72 -25.37 -10.66
CA THR A 66 -28.72 -26.50 -11.59
C THR A 66 -29.29 -27.77 -10.95
N GLY A 67 -28.97 -28.05 -9.68
CA GLY A 67 -29.55 -29.16 -8.92
C GLY A 67 -31.06 -29.01 -8.71
N VAL A 68 -31.54 -27.80 -8.43
CA VAL A 68 -32.98 -27.47 -8.32
C VAL A 68 -33.68 -27.66 -9.66
N PHE A 69 -33.08 -27.19 -10.76
CA PHE A 69 -33.59 -27.40 -12.12
C PHE A 69 -33.72 -28.89 -12.45
N TYR A 70 -32.69 -29.68 -12.15
CA TYR A 70 -32.72 -31.13 -12.34
C TYR A 70 -33.83 -31.80 -11.52
N ASN A 71 -33.87 -31.56 -10.21
CA ASN A 71 -34.80 -32.24 -9.31
C ASN A 71 -36.26 -31.83 -9.52
N SER A 72 -36.52 -30.56 -9.83
CA SER A 72 -37.87 -30.01 -9.94
C SER A 72 -38.49 -30.19 -11.32
N ILE A 73 -37.67 -30.26 -12.39
CA ILE A 73 -38.15 -30.23 -13.77
C ILE A 73 -37.77 -31.52 -14.49
N ILE A 74 -36.48 -31.82 -14.63
CA ILE A 74 -36.00 -32.98 -15.40
C ILE A 74 -36.44 -34.30 -14.75
N LYS A 75 -36.19 -34.47 -13.45
CA LYS A 75 -36.53 -35.71 -12.71
C LYS A 75 -38.05 -35.98 -12.65
N LYS A 76 -38.86 -34.92 -12.71
CA LYS A 76 -40.33 -35.00 -12.77
C LYS A 76 -40.87 -35.19 -14.20
N ASN A 77 -40.01 -35.47 -15.17
CA ASN A 77 -40.34 -35.68 -16.60
C ASN A 77 -41.14 -34.52 -17.21
N ARG A 78 -40.84 -33.27 -16.83
CA ARG A 78 -41.48 -32.06 -17.37
C ARG A 78 -40.74 -31.55 -18.61
N ASP A 79 -40.64 -32.40 -19.64
CA ASP A 79 -39.72 -32.20 -20.77
C ASP A 79 -39.96 -30.90 -21.55
N ILE A 80 -41.22 -30.50 -21.76
CA ILE A 80 -41.57 -29.25 -22.47
C ILE A 80 -41.04 -28.05 -21.69
N LEU A 81 -41.27 -28.02 -20.38
CA LEU A 81 -40.84 -26.93 -19.51
C LEU A 81 -39.30 -26.85 -19.44
N ALA A 82 -38.62 -28.01 -19.35
CA ALA A 82 -37.15 -28.07 -19.37
C ALA A 82 -36.58 -27.43 -20.64
N ARG A 83 -37.16 -27.73 -21.80
CA ARG A 83 -36.75 -27.16 -23.09
C ARG A 83 -36.98 -25.65 -23.14
N ILE A 84 -38.16 -25.18 -22.71
CA ILE A 84 -38.47 -23.74 -22.68
C ILE A 84 -37.46 -22.99 -21.82
N ILE A 85 -37.23 -23.43 -20.59
CA ILE A 85 -36.28 -22.77 -19.67
C ILE A 85 -34.86 -22.80 -20.23
N THR A 86 -34.42 -23.92 -20.79
CA THR A 86 -33.08 -24.04 -21.37
C THR A 86 -32.90 -23.09 -22.56
N ILE A 87 -33.90 -23.00 -23.44
CA ILE A 87 -33.89 -22.08 -24.60
C ILE A 87 -33.89 -20.63 -24.12
N MET A 88 -34.69 -20.29 -23.11
CA MET A 88 -34.69 -18.94 -22.52
C MET A 88 -33.33 -18.57 -21.91
N MET A 89 -32.69 -19.51 -21.20
CA MET A 89 -31.35 -19.27 -20.64
C MET A 89 -30.29 -19.12 -21.73
N LEU A 90 -30.36 -19.93 -22.79
CA LEU A 90 -29.48 -19.78 -23.95
C LEU A 90 -29.67 -18.43 -24.64
N ALA A 91 -30.93 -17.99 -24.82
CA ALA A 91 -31.23 -16.67 -25.37
C ALA A 91 -30.70 -15.54 -24.47
N ASN A 92 -30.84 -15.67 -23.14
CA ASN A 92 -30.29 -14.72 -22.17
C ASN A 92 -28.76 -14.70 -22.20
N ALA A 93 -28.09 -15.85 -22.30
CA ALA A 93 -26.64 -15.93 -22.50
C ALA A 93 -26.21 -15.26 -23.82
N GLY A 94 -26.95 -15.47 -24.90
CA GLY A 94 -26.76 -14.77 -26.16
C GLY A 94 -26.91 -13.25 -26.01
N LEU A 95 -27.91 -12.79 -25.24
CA LEU A 95 -28.11 -11.38 -24.94
C LEU A 95 -26.96 -10.79 -24.12
N VAL A 96 -26.55 -11.43 -23.01
CA VAL A 96 -25.41 -10.98 -22.19
C VAL A 96 -24.14 -10.92 -23.02
N PHE A 97 -23.87 -11.94 -23.83
CA PHE A 97 -22.73 -11.92 -24.76
C PHE A 97 -22.83 -10.76 -25.76
N TYR A 98 -24.03 -10.51 -26.30
CA TYR A 98 -24.29 -9.37 -27.17
C TYR A 98 -24.03 -8.04 -26.44
N LEU A 99 -24.42 -7.90 -25.17
CA LEU A 99 -24.15 -6.69 -24.37
C LEU A 99 -22.64 -6.46 -24.19
N PHE A 100 -21.86 -7.49 -23.85
CA PHE A 100 -20.40 -7.37 -23.72
C PHE A 100 -19.71 -6.97 -25.03
N VAL A 101 -20.25 -7.43 -26.16
CA VAL A 101 -19.73 -7.15 -27.50
C VAL A 101 -20.19 -5.80 -28.05
N ASN A 102 -21.33 -5.27 -27.59
CA ASN A 102 -21.84 -3.95 -27.99
C ASN A 102 -21.68 -3.00 -26.81
N THR A 103 -20.55 -2.32 -26.81
CA THR A 103 -20.15 -1.40 -25.77
C THR A 103 -21.08 -0.18 -25.66
N ASP A 104 -21.91 0.09 -26.67
CA ASP A 104 -22.83 1.26 -26.74
C ASP A 104 -24.11 1.09 -25.94
N THR A 105 -24.24 -0.06 -25.29
CA THR A 105 -25.40 -0.32 -24.45
C THR A 105 -25.31 0.52 -23.18
N VAL A 106 -26.44 1.08 -22.75
CA VAL A 106 -26.55 1.91 -21.52
C VAL A 106 -25.92 1.21 -20.31
N LEU A 107 -26.01 -0.12 -20.26
CA LEU A 107 -25.43 -0.90 -19.19
C LEU A 107 -23.89 -0.82 -19.16
N VAL A 108 -23.25 -0.93 -20.32
CA VAL A 108 -21.78 -0.85 -20.40
C VAL A 108 -21.33 0.60 -20.26
N SER A 109 -22.09 1.58 -20.76
CA SER A 109 -21.74 3.00 -20.63
C SER A 109 -21.70 3.47 -19.18
N LEU A 110 -22.56 2.94 -18.31
CA LEU A 110 -22.55 3.25 -16.87
C LEU A 110 -21.29 2.74 -16.14
N SER A 111 -20.60 1.75 -16.71
CA SER A 111 -19.36 1.20 -16.15
C SER A 111 -18.09 1.70 -16.84
N ARG A 112 -18.21 2.57 -17.86
CA ARG A 112 -17.06 3.20 -18.53
C ARG A 112 -16.43 4.24 -17.59
N GLY A 113 -15.10 4.30 -17.58
CA GLY A 113 -14.38 5.43 -16.98
C GLY A 113 -14.52 6.69 -17.83
N ASP A 114 -14.32 7.84 -17.21
CA ASP A 114 -14.30 9.13 -17.89
C ASP A 114 -13.11 9.25 -18.85
N VAL A 115 -13.29 10.03 -19.91
CA VAL A 115 -12.21 10.40 -20.81
C VAL A 115 -11.33 11.42 -20.10
N GLN A 116 -10.05 11.08 -19.92
CA GLN A 116 -9.07 11.94 -19.26
C GLN A 116 -8.02 12.39 -20.27
N GLN A 117 -7.93 13.70 -20.46
CA GLN A 117 -6.83 14.27 -21.22
C GLN A 117 -5.62 14.43 -20.31
N SER A 118 -4.50 13.79 -20.65
CA SER A 118 -3.29 13.87 -19.83
C SER A 118 -2.38 15.02 -20.25
N ASN A 119 -2.31 15.30 -21.55
CA ASN A 119 -1.62 16.46 -22.12
C ASN A 119 -2.17 16.74 -23.54
N GLU A 120 -1.58 17.66 -24.30
CA GLU A 120 -2.02 17.96 -25.67
C GLU A 120 -1.85 16.76 -26.63
N ARG A 121 -0.98 15.81 -26.28
CA ARG A 121 -0.61 14.65 -27.12
C ARG A 121 -1.38 13.37 -26.80
N PHE A 122 -1.78 13.14 -25.56
CA PHE A 122 -2.38 11.88 -25.14
C PHE A 122 -3.70 12.09 -24.43
N THR A 123 -4.68 11.32 -24.89
CA THR A 123 -5.99 11.21 -24.25
C THR A 123 -6.25 9.76 -23.93
N PHE A 124 -6.80 9.55 -22.75
CA PHE A 124 -6.98 8.25 -22.13
C PHE A 124 -8.47 8.01 -21.92
N GLY A 125 -8.97 6.82 -22.23
CA GLY A 125 -10.40 6.57 -22.05
C GLY A 125 -10.88 5.14 -22.33
N PRO A 126 -12.20 4.93 -22.42
CA PRO A 126 -12.81 3.64 -22.73
C PRO A 126 -12.73 3.30 -24.23
N TYR A 127 -13.18 2.09 -24.58
CA TYR A 127 -13.27 1.65 -25.97
C TYR A 127 -14.06 2.64 -26.86
N PRO A 128 -13.47 3.16 -27.95
CA PRO A 128 -14.12 4.14 -28.82
C PRO A 128 -15.03 3.47 -29.85
N THR A 129 -16.19 4.07 -30.07
CA THR A 129 -17.12 3.72 -31.16
C THR A 129 -16.65 4.26 -32.50
N LEU A 130 -17.28 3.88 -33.61
CA LEU A 130 -16.94 4.46 -34.92
C LEU A 130 -17.17 5.99 -34.92
N GLU A 131 -18.23 6.45 -34.27
CA GLU A 131 -18.56 7.86 -34.09
C GLU A 131 -17.50 8.58 -33.24
N ASP A 132 -17.06 7.97 -32.14
CA ASP A 132 -15.97 8.51 -31.32
C ASP A 132 -14.66 8.57 -32.12
N MET A 133 -14.34 7.54 -32.91
CA MET A 133 -13.15 7.51 -33.76
C MET A 133 -13.20 8.59 -34.85
N LYS A 134 -14.38 8.89 -35.42
CA LYS A 134 -14.56 10.01 -36.34
C LYS A 134 -14.31 11.34 -35.65
N GLN A 135 -14.85 11.52 -34.44
CA GLN A 135 -14.61 12.72 -33.63
C GLN A 135 -13.12 12.86 -33.31
N LEU A 136 -12.44 11.78 -32.89
CA LEU A 136 -10.99 11.78 -32.66
C LEU A 136 -10.22 12.17 -33.92
N LYS A 137 -10.61 11.69 -35.10
CA LYS A 137 -9.97 12.12 -36.36
C LYS A 137 -10.21 13.61 -36.65
N GLU A 138 -11.44 14.09 -36.45
CA GLU A 138 -11.79 15.51 -36.64
C GLU A 138 -11.05 16.43 -35.65
N ASP A 139 -10.84 15.95 -34.42
CA ASP A 139 -10.09 16.63 -33.36
C ASP A 139 -8.58 16.60 -33.61
N GLY A 140 -8.11 15.92 -34.67
CA GLY A 140 -6.72 15.88 -35.10
C GLY A 140 -5.85 14.88 -34.35
N TYR A 141 -6.40 13.74 -33.96
CA TYR A 141 -5.60 12.61 -33.48
C TYR A 141 -4.98 11.84 -34.65
N ASP A 142 -3.73 11.42 -34.49
CA ASP A 142 -2.96 10.71 -35.51
C ASP A 142 -3.11 9.19 -35.42
N GLY A 143 -3.60 8.66 -34.31
CA GLY A 143 -3.86 7.24 -34.16
C GLY A 143 -4.48 6.85 -32.82
N ILE A 144 -4.87 5.59 -32.74
CA ILE A 144 -5.44 4.97 -31.54
C ILE A 144 -4.51 3.86 -31.06
N ILE A 145 -4.24 3.82 -29.76
CA ILE A 145 -3.43 2.79 -29.10
C ILE A 145 -4.38 1.94 -28.25
N THR A 146 -4.60 0.69 -28.68
CA THR A 146 -5.55 -0.22 -28.04
C THR A 146 -4.82 -1.23 -27.17
N LEU A 147 -5.21 -1.28 -25.90
CA LEU A 147 -4.68 -2.19 -24.89
C LEU A 147 -5.48 -3.50 -24.80
N LEU A 148 -6.44 -3.70 -25.73
CA LEU A 148 -7.26 -4.90 -25.83
C LEU A 148 -6.42 -6.14 -26.15
N ASN A 149 -6.76 -7.25 -25.51
CA ASN A 149 -6.05 -8.51 -25.66
C ASN A 149 -6.81 -9.49 -26.57
N PRO A 150 -6.23 -9.87 -27.73
CA PRO A 150 -6.89 -10.78 -28.68
C PRO A 150 -7.07 -12.21 -28.15
N LYS A 151 -6.44 -12.56 -27.02
CA LYS A 151 -6.69 -13.84 -26.33
C LYS A 151 -8.05 -13.87 -25.62
N ILE A 152 -8.63 -12.70 -25.32
CA ILE A 152 -9.96 -12.58 -24.71
C ILE A 152 -11.00 -12.52 -25.84
N VAL A 153 -11.97 -13.44 -25.81
CA VAL A 153 -12.89 -13.69 -26.95
C VAL A 153 -13.66 -12.44 -27.39
N PHE A 154 -14.20 -11.66 -26.44
CA PHE A 154 -14.96 -10.46 -26.76
C PHE A 154 -14.04 -9.30 -27.18
N GLU A 155 -12.89 -9.11 -26.50
CA GLU A 155 -11.90 -8.08 -26.86
C GLU A 155 -11.33 -8.31 -28.26
N ASN A 156 -11.12 -9.56 -28.68
CA ASN A 156 -10.68 -9.89 -30.05
C ASN A 156 -11.69 -9.43 -31.12
N LYS A 157 -13.00 -9.56 -30.84
CA LYS A 157 -14.02 -9.08 -31.77
C LYS A 157 -14.03 -7.55 -31.81
N LEU A 158 -13.92 -6.90 -30.66
CA LEU A 158 -13.84 -5.44 -30.55
C LEU A 158 -12.61 -4.91 -31.29
N LEU A 159 -11.43 -5.48 -31.05
CA LEU A 159 -10.19 -5.11 -31.73
C LEU A 159 -10.29 -5.23 -33.25
N ARG A 160 -10.92 -6.29 -33.78
CA ARG A 160 -11.14 -6.42 -35.23
C ARG A 160 -12.08 -5.35 -35.78
N ASN A 161 -13.12 -5.01 -35.04
CA ASN A 161 -14.04 -3.94 -35.42
C ASN A 161 -13.31 -2.60 -35.41
N GLU A 162 -12.52 -2.34 -34.37
CA GLU A 162 -11.71 -1.14 -34.19
C GLU A 162 -10.73 -0.96 -35.35
N ILE A 163 -9.94 -1.98 -35.70
CA ILE A 163 -9.01 -1.97 -36.83
C ILE A 163 -9.76 -1.65 -38.14
N ARG A 164 -10.86 -2.33 -38.41
CA ARG A 164 -11.67 -2.10 -39.63
C ARG A 164 -12.24 -0.69 -39.68
N ASN A 165 -12.74 -0.18 -38.56
CA ASN A 165 -13.28 1.18 -38.46
C ASN A 165 -12.16 2.22 -38.66
N GLY A 166 -10.97 1.97 -38.11
CA GLY A 166 -9.78 2.80 -38.31
C GLY A 166 -9.33 2.83 -39.77
N GLU A 167 -9.35 1.68 -40.46
CA GLU A 167 -9.11 1.62 -41.91
C GLU A 167 -10.14 2.42 -42.71
N GLU A 168 -11.44 2.30 -42.36
CA GLU A 168 -12.54 3.02 -43.03
C GLU A 168 -12.37 4.54 -42.95
N ILE A 169 -11.97 5.06 -41.77
CA ILE A 169 -11.81 6.49 -41.56
C ILE A 169 -10.37 6.95 -41.76
N GLU A 170 -9.44 6.09 -42.18
CA GLU A 170 -8.00 6.37 -42.28
C GLU A 170 -7.40 6.96 -40.99
N LEU A 171 -7.66 6.30 -39.85
CA LEU A 171 -7.04 6.54 -38.54
C LEU A 171 -6.36 5.25 -38.08
N PRO A 172 -5.02 5.19 -37.98
CA PRO A 172 -4.31 3.96 -37.66
C PRO A 172 -4.59 3.49 -36.23
N VAL A 173 -4.78 2.17 -36.09
CA VAL A 173 -4.97 1.49 -34.80
C VAL A 173 -3.74 0.64 -34.49
N TYR A 174 -3.07 0.97 -33.39
CA TYR A 174 -1.87 0.29 -32.90
C TYR A 174 -2.25 -0.63 -31.73
N SER A 175 -2.11 -1.93 -31.94
CA SER A 175 -2.48 -2.93 -30.93
C SER A 175 -1.30 -3.31 -30.06
N PHE A 176 -1.42 -3.04 -28.76
CA PHE A 176 -0.46 -3.44 -27.73
C PHE A 176 -1.19 -4.19 -26.61
N PRO A 177 -1.48 -5.49 -26.83
CA PRO A 177 -2.29 -6.29 -25.91
C PRO A 177 -1.78 -6.27 -24.47
N MET A 178 -2.64 -5.90 -23.53
CA MET A 178 -2.32 -5.98 -22.11
C MET A 178 -3.31 -6.89 -21.39
N LEU A 179 -2.79 -7.80 -20.55
CA LEU A 179 -3.63 -8.50 -19.60
C LEU A 179 -3.90 -7.59 -18.40
N PRO A 180 -5.15 -7.52 -17.94
CA PRO A 180 -5.43 -6.83 -16.69
C PRO A 180 -4.70 -7.59 -15.56
N TRP A 181 -3.97 -6.86 -14.72
CA TRP A 181 -3.38 -7.38 -13.46
C TRP A 181 -2.24 -8.40 -13.59
N ILE A 182 -1.54 -8.48 -14.73
CA ILE A 182 -0.42 -9.42 -14.94
C ILE A 182 0.83 -8.67 -15.43
N GLY A 183 1.99 -8.94 -14.82
CA GLY A 183 3.27 -8.29 -15.12
C GLY A 183 3.88 -8.62 -16.50
N GLU A 184 3.30 -9.53 -17.29
CA GLU A 184 3.76 -9.90 -18.64
C GLU A 184 3.38 -8.87 -19.74
N ASN A 185 3.30 -7.58 -19.40
CA ASN A 185 2.92 -6.53 -20.35
C ASN A 185 4.13 -5.82 -21.00
N LYS A 186 5.36 -6.23 -20.69
CA LYS A 186 6.61 -5.58 -21.14
C LYS A 186 6.65 -5.28 -22.64
N ASN A 187 6.42 -6.28 -23.49
CA ASN A 187 6.49 -6.11 -24.94
C ASN A 187 5.50 -5.06 -25.47
N SER A 188 4.32 -4.99 -24.84
CA SER A 188 3.28 -4.00 -25.18
C SER A 188 3.69 -2.61 -24.74
N ILE A 189 4.24 -2.47 -23.53
CA ILE A 189 4.79 -1.22 -23.01
C ILE A 189 5.92 -0.73 -23.92
N ASP A 190 6.93 -1.55 -24.17
CA ASP A 190 8.09 -1.21 -24.99
C ASP A 190 7.64 -0.75 -26.40
N GLY A 191 6.66 -1.45 -26.98
CA GLY A 191 6.07 -1.09 -28.26
C GLY A 191 5.37 0.28 -28.24
N ILE A 192 4.58 0.58 -27.20
CA ILE A 192 3.94 1.88 -27.01
C ILE A 192 5.00 2.98 -26.87
N MET A 193 6.01 2.76 -26.03
CA MET A 193 7.06 3.74 -25.79
C MET A 193 7.90 4.02 -27.03
N ASN A 194 8.20 2.99 -27.84
CA ASN A 194 8.90 3.16 -29.12
C ASN A 194 8.04 3.95 -30.11
N LEU A 195 6.76 3.60 -30.27
CA LEU A 195 5.83 4.31 -31.15
C LEU A 195 5.73 5.81 -30.79
N ILE A 196 5.62 6.11 -29.50
CA ILE A 196 5.49 7.48 -29.00
C ILE A 196 6.78 8.30 -29.19
N LYS A 197 7.95 7.66 -29.12
CA LYS A 197 9.26 8.28 -29.31
C LYS A 197 9.61 8.50 -30.78
N GLU A 198 9.05 7.72 -31.71
CA GLU A 198 9.32 7.87 -33.14
C GLU A 198 8.88 9.22 -33.72
N ASP A 199 7.79 9.80 -33.19
CA ASP A 199 7.27 11.08 -33.66
C ASP A 199 6.62 11.88 -32.52
N GLU A 200 7.32 12.92 -32.08
CA GLU A 200 6.87 13.78 -30.99
C GLU A 200 5.71 14.71 -31.36
N SER A 201 5.39 14.84 -32.65
CA SER A 201 4.29 15.70 -33.10
C SER A 201 2.92 15.01 -33.04
N LYS A 202 2.90 13.68 -32.95
CA LYS A 202 1.67 12.89 -33.03
C LYS A 202 0.86 12.88 -31.75
N ARG A 203 -0.47 12.87 -31.93
CA ARG A 203 -1.48 12.78 -30.88
C ARG A 203 -2.17 11.40 -30.91
N TYR A 204 -2.27 10.76 -29.75
CA TYR A 204 -2.80 9.41 -29.63
C TYR A 204 -3.94 9.33 -28.61
N TYR A 205 -4.98 8.57 -28.96
CA TYR A 205 -6.01 8.14 -28.02
C TYR A 205 -5.67 6.73 -27.52
N ILE A 206 -5.43 6.59 -26.21
CA ILE A 206 -5.03 5.33 -25.58
C ILE A 206 -6.21 4.78 -24.77
N HIS A 207 -6.61 3.54 -25.03
CA HIS A 207 -7.76 2.96 -24.33
C HIS A 207 -7.60 1.49 -24.00
N CYS A 208 -8.43 1.03 -23.07
CA CYS A 208 -8.71 -0.38 -22.86
C CYS A 208 -10.22 -0.64 -22.98
N TYR A 209 -10.73 -1.74 -22.42
CA TYR A 209 -12.17 -2.01 -22.48
C TYR A 209 -12.99 -0.94 -21.73
N LEU A 210 -12.72 -0.74 -20.43
CA LEU A 210 -13.44 0.22 -19.58
C LEU A 210 -12.74 1.57 -19.41
N GLY A 211 -11.47 1.68 -19.80
CA GLY A 211 -10.70 2.92 -19.66
C GLY A 211 -10.16 3.24 -18.26
N LYS A 212 -10.13 2.27 -17.35
CA LYS A 212 -9.64 2.43 -15.97
C LYS A 212 -8.19 1.90 -15.82
N HIS A 213 -8.04 0.72 -15.22
CA HIS A 213 -6.75 0.19 -14.75
C HIS A 213 -5.59 0.13 -15.77
N ARG A 214 -5.79 -0.46 -16.96
CA ARG A 214 -4.70 -0.60 -17.97
C ARG A 214 -4.24 0.74 -18.53
N VAL A 215 -5.19 1.67 -18.66
CA VAL A 215 -5.02 2.99 -19.25
C VAL A 215 -4.27 3.90 -18.27
N ASP A 216 -4.63 3.87 -16.99
CA ASP A 216 -3.93 4.61 -15.93
C ASP A 216 -2.46 4.23 -15.81
N TYR A 217 -2.14 2.94 -16.03
CA TYR A 217 -0.74 2.50 -16.02
C TYR A 217 0.07 3.08 -17.17
N ILE A 218 -0.45 3.03 -18.41
CA ILE A 218 0.23 3.61 -19.57
C ILE A 218 0.33 5.13 -19.44
N LYS A 219 -0.71 5.79 -18.91
CA LYS A 219 -0.73 7.24 -18.66
C LYS A 219 0.52 7.70 -17.90
N ARG A 220 0.84 7.04 -16.78
CA ARG A 220 2.03 7.36 -15.98
C ARG A 220 3.34 7.12 -16.71
N LEU A 221 3.47 6.00 -17.41
CA LEU A 221 4.69 5.69 -18.16
C LEU A 221 4.97 6.72 -19.25
N VAL A 222 3.92 7.20 -19.91
CA VAL A 222 4.01 8.22 -20.95
C VAL A 222 4.35 9.59 -20.36
N ILE A 223 3.68 10.02 -19.29
CA ILE A 223 3.98 11.28 -18.58
C ILE A 223 5.45 11.28 -18.12
N ASN A 224 5.87 10.25 -17.36
CA ASN A 224 7.21 10.15 -16.78
C ASN A 224 8.33 10.15 -17.82
N THR A 225 8.04 9.73 -19.06
CA THR A 225 9.05 9.66 -20.13
C THR A 225 9.16 10.97 -20.92
N GLN A 226 8.09 11.77 -21.02
CA GLN A 226 8.11 13.03 -21.78
C GLN A 226 8.52 14.23 -20.93
N GLU A 227 8.20 14.20 -19.66
CA GLU A 227 8.40 15.31 -18.75
C GLU A 227 9.51 14.95 -17.76
N GLY A 228 10.77 15.12 -18.15
CA GLY A 228 11.94 14.93 -17.27
C GLY A 228 11.96 15.80 -15.99
N ASN A 229 10.86 16.46 -15.66
CA ASN A 229 10.45 17.00 -14.36
C ASN A 229 9.09 17.68 -14.57
N VAL A 230 7.97 16.97 -14.42
CA VAL A 230 6.69 17.62 -14.13
C VAL A 230 6.08 16.97 -12.91
N ASP A 231 5.84 17.85 -11.94
CA ASP A 231 5.34 17.64 -10.60
C ASP A 231 3.86 17.21 -10.67
N VAL A 232 3.60 15.99 -11.14
CA VAL A 232 2.35 15.30 -10.84
C VAL A 232 2.58 14.63 -9.50
N GLN A 233 2.37 15.37 -8.41
CA GLN A 233 2.34 14.80 -7.06
C GLN A 233 1.19 13.80 -6.99
N GLU A 234 1.53 12.54 -7.27
CA GLU A 234 0.60 11.46 -7.49
C GLU A 234 0.36 10.70 -6.19
N ARG A 235 -0.84 10.91 -5.65
CA ARG A 235 -1.45 10.34 -4.43
C ARG A 235 -1.65 8.82 -4.45
N VAL A 236 -0.62 7.99 -4.54
CA VAL A 236 -0.87 6.52 -4.53
C VAL A 236 0.09 5.67 -3.71
N LEU A 237 0.62 6.24 -2.63
CA LEU A 237 1.17 5.46 -1.53
C LEU A 237 0.64 5.93 -0.16
N ASP A 238 -0.49 6.63 -0.14
CA ASP A 238 -0.80 7.51 1.00
C ASP A 238 -1.47 6.83 2.19
N ASP A 239 -2.04 5.64 2.04
CA ASP A 239 -2.86 5.10 3.14
C ASP A 239 -2.04 4.24 4.13
N ASN A 240 -0.87 3.73 3.71
CA ASN A 240 0.04 3.04 4.61
C ASN A 240 1.50 3.14 4.13
N PRO A 241 2.40 3.82 4.88
CA PRO A 241 3.81 3.85 4.53
C PRO A 241 4.45 2.46 4.59
N ASP A 242 3.84 1.50 5.30
CA ASP A 242 4.35 0.15 5.45
C ASP A 242 3.78 -0.83 4.42
N PHE A 243 4.53 -1.89 4.15
CA PHE A 243 4.08 -3.02 3.32
C PHE A 243 3.41 -4.10 4.16
N GLU A 244 2.62 -4.96 3.52
CA GLU A 244 1.97 -6.13 4.11
C GLU A 244 2.96 -7.01 4.89
N ARG A 245 4.21 -7.08 4.41
CA ARG A 245 5.27 -7.91 4.98
C ARG A 245 6.13 -7.20 6.04
N GLY A 246 5.83 -5.96 6.39
CA GLY A 246 6.57 -5.22 7.42
C GLY A 246 6.82 -3.75 7.12
N MET A 247 7.54 -3.10 8.03
CA MET A 247 7.81 -1.66 7.99
C MET A 247 8.69 -1.25 6.81
N VAL A 248 8.38 -0.08 6.27
CA VAL A 248 9.22 0.63 5.31
C VAL A 248 9.83 1.85 6.01
N PHE A 249 11.10 2.09 5.71
CA PHE A 249 11.88 3.19 6.26
C PHE A 249 12.38 4.08 5.13
N PHE A 250 12.37 5.38 5.38
CA PHE A 250 12.85 6.38 4.43
C PHE A 250 14.09 7.06 5.00
N HIS A 251 15.07 7.31 4.15
CA HIS A 251 16.29 8.04 4.49
C HIS A 251 16.63 9.04 3.39
N ASN A 252 17.16 10.20 3.81
CA ASN A 252 17.52 11.33 2.96
C ASN A 252 16.42 11.74 1.95
N GLN A 253 15.25 12.16 2.46
CA GLN A 253 14.11 12.58 1.62
C GLN A 253 13.67 11.50 0.60
N GLU A 254 13.54 10.26 1.06
CA GLU A 254 13.20 9.09 0.24
C GLU A 254 14.22 8.73 -0.85
N GLN A 255 15.44 9.26 -0.79
CA GLN A 255 16.50 8.79 -1.68
C GLN A 255 16.83 7.31 -1.42
N VAL A 256 16.80 6.89 -0.16
CA VAL A 256 16.96 5.48 0.21
C VAL A 256 15.68 5.02 0.89
N ILE A 257 15.01 4.06 0.27
CA ILE A 257 13.82 3.39 0.79
C ILE A 257 14.24 1.98 1.21
N MET A 258 13.89 1.56 2.42
CA MET A 258 14.26 0.24 2.95
C MET A 258 13.04 -0.49 3.48
N GLY A 259 12.85 -1.76 3.14
CA GLY A 259 11.65 -2.47 3.58
C GLY A 259 11.65 -3.97 3.31
N PRO A 260 10.49 -4.63 3.46
CA PRO A 260 10.32 -6.03 3.08
C PRO A 260 10.05 -6.14 1.56
N TYR A 261 9.97 -7.37 1.07
CA TYR A 261 9.71 -7.64 -0.35
C TYR A 261 8.27 -7.21 -0.66
N PRO A 262 8.02 -6.40 -1.69
CA PRO A 262 6.69 -5.92 -2.02
C PRO A 262 5.75 -7.01 -2.57
N THR A 263 4.44 -6.85 -2.40
CA THR A 263 3.41 -7.53 -3.22
C THR A 263 3.41 -6.97 -4.64
N ASP A 264 2.63 -7.57 -5.55
CA ASP A 264 2.59 -7.11 -6.94
C ASP A 264 1.98 -5.68 -7.04
N GLU A 265 1.09 -5.33 -6.11
CA GLU A 265 0.49 -4.00 -5.94
C GLU A 265 1.47 -3.01 -5.30
N GLU A 266 2.19 -3.43 -4.26
CA GLU A 266 3.20 -2.57 -3.61
C GLU A 266 4.39 -2.31 -4.55
N TRP A 267 4.75 -3.28 -5.39
CA TRP A 267 5.71 -3.06 -6.48
C TRP A 267 5.26 -1.95 -7.39
N PHE A 268 3.99 -1.96 -7.78
CA PHE A 268 3.43 -0.93 -8.63
C PHE A 268 3.50 0.46 -7.97
N SER A 269 3.22 0.53 -6.68
CA SER A 269 3.38 1.73 -5.86
C SER A 269 4.84 2.21 -5.74
N LEU A 270 5.80 1.30 -5.55
CA LEU A 270 7.22 1.63 -5.51
C LEU A 270 7.77 2.11 -6.86
N LEU A 271 7.38 1.46 -7.95
CA LEU A 271 7.80 1.83 -9.30
C LEU A 271 7.36 3.27 -9.65
N ARG A 272 6.29 3.77 -9.02
CA ARG A 272 5.83 5.17 -9.14
C ARG A 272 6.73 6.17 -8.42
N LYS A 273 7.57 5.75 -7.46
CA LYS A 273 8.50 6.64 -6.75
C LYS A 273 9.80 6.97 -7.51
N ASP A 274 9.90 6.54 -8.76
CA ASP A 274 11.07 6.69 -9.63
C ASP A 274 12.34 6.03 -9.06
N ILE A 275 12.17 4.83 -8.48
CA ILE A 275 13.30 4.00 -8.04
C ILE A 275 14.16 3.63 -9.25
N LYS A 276 15.44 3.97 -9.20
CA LYS A 276 16.42 3.66 -10.25
C LYS A 276 17.23 2.40 -9.96
N GLU A 277 17.24 1.96 -8.71
CA GLU A 277 17.94 0.75 -8.30
C GLU A 277 17.19 -0.04 -7.22
N ILE A 278 17.15 -1.37 -7.40
CA ILE A 278 16.69 -2.34 -6.40
C ILE A 278 17.91 -3.08 -5.87
N VAL A 279 18.15 -2.96 -4.58
CA VAL A 279 19.18 -3.68 -3.84
C VAL A 279 18.52 -4.82 -3.05
N THR A 280 18.70 -6.04 -3.54
CA THR A 280 18.00 -7.21 -2.99
C THR A 280 18.87 -7.99 -2.01
N LEU A 281 18.30 -8.31 -0.85
CA LEU A 281 18.87 -9.19 0.18
C LEU A 281 18.25 -10.61 0.13
N ILE A 282 17.52 -10.92 -0.94
CA ILE A 282 16.84 -12.20 -1.15
C ILE A 282 17.82 -13.23 -1.71
N ASP A 283 17.67 -14.49 -1.29
CA ASP A 283 18.46 -15.61 -1.80
C ASP A 283 18.35 -15.69 -3.35
N PRO A 284 19.49 -15.68 -4.08
CA PRO A 284 19.51 -15.77 -5.53
C PRO A 284 18.95 -17.08 -6.09
N GLN A 285 18.86 -18.13 -5.27
CA GLN A 285 18.23 -19.39 -5.67
C GLN A 285 16.70 -19.34 -5.57
N SER A 286 16.14 -18.31 -4.92
CA SER A 286 14.70 -18.18 -4.77
C SER A 286 14.00 -17.78 -6.07
N ARG A 287 12.75 -18.21 -6.23
CA ARG A 287 11.89 -17.78 -7.34
C ARG A 287 11.61 -16.27 -7.31
N LEU A 288 11.55 -15.69 -6.12
CA LEU A 288 11.30 -14.26 -5.93
C LEU A 288 12.44 -13.41 -6.52
N TYR A 289 13.68 -13.80 -6.27
CA TYR A 289 14.85 -13.13 -6.84
C TYR A 289 14.80 -13.11 -8.37
N GLN A 290 14.42 -14.22 -9.01
CA GLN A 290 14.32 -14.27 -10.48
C GLN A 290 13.19 -13.38 -11.00
N LYS A 291 12.02 -13.41 -10.33
CA LYS A 291 10.87 -12.53 -10.67
C LYS A 291 11.26 -11.05 -10.56
N GLU A 292 11.96 -10.69 -9.51
CA GLU A 292 12.41 -9.32 -9.25
C GLU A 292 13.49 -8.86 -10.23
N LYS A 293 14.45 -9.73 -10.52
CA LYS A 293 15.46 -9.46 -11.54
C LYS A 293 14.81 -9.19 -12.90
N GLU A 294 13.85 -10.02 -13.30
CA GLU A 294 13.06 -9.82 -14.51
C GLU A 294 12.29 -8.48 -14.45
N LEU A 295 11.66 -8.16 -13.32
CA LEU A 295 10.96 -6.88 -13.12
C LEU A 295 11.91 -5.68 -13.27
N ALA A 296 13.09 -5.73 -12.67
CA ALA A 296 14.08 -4.66 -12.75
C ALA A 296 14.58 -4.47 -14.19
N GLU A 297 14.92 -5.57 -14.88
CA GLU A 297 15.29 -5.57 -16.30
C GLU A 297 14.13 -5.09 -17.21
N GLN A 298 12.88 -5.27 -16.79
CA GLN A 298 11.69 -4.80 -17.49
C GLN A 298 11.48 -3.30 -17.36
N ASN A 299 11.84 -2.72 -16.23
CA ASN A 299 11.61 -1.31 -15.95
C ASN A 299 12.88 -0.44 -16.09
N GLY A 300 13.98 -1.01 -16.58
CA GLY A 300 15.25 -0.28 -16.72
C GLY A 300 15.87 0.10 -15.38
N ILE A 301 15.58 -0.67 -14.33
CA ILE A 301 16.05 -0.46 -12.97
C ILE A 301 17.32 -1.28 -12.77
N ILE A 302 18.31 -0.67 -12.12
CA ILE A 302 19.55 -1.34 -11.75
C ILE A 302 19.21 -2.41 -10.70
N PHE A 303 19.59 -3.65 -10.97
CA PHE A 303 19.37 -4.75 -10.03
C PHE A 303 20.69 -5.15 -9.38
N THR A 304 20.82 -4.83 -8.09
CA THR A 304 22.06 -5.01 -7.32
C THR A 304 21.88 -6.11 -6.28
N PRO A 305 22.32 -7.34 -6.57
CA PRO A 305 22.18 -8.43 -5.64
C PRO A 305 23.26 -8.39 -4.56
N VAL A 306 22.83 -8.44 -3.30
CA VAL A 306 23.72 -8.53 -2.13
C VAL A 306 23.87 -10.00 -1.73
N ASN A 307 24.25 -10.83 -2.71
CA ASN A 307 24.38 -12.27 -2.49
C ASN A 307 25.67 -12.57 -1.73
N ASN A 308 25.60 -13.45 -0.73
CA ASN A 308 26.74 -13.97 0.03
C ASN A 308 27.47 -12.97 0.94
N LEU A 309 26.85 -11.84 1.28
CA LEU A 309 27.30 -11.19 2.50
C LEU A 309 26.91 -12.15 3.64
N GLY A 310 27.90 -12.71 4.33
CA GLY A 310 27.69 -13.49 5.53
C GLY A 310 27.20 -12.60 6.66
N PHE A 311 26.11 -11.85 6.42
CA PHE A 311 25.59 -10.64 7.09
C PHE A 311 26.37 -10.20 8.32
N SER A 312 27.65 -9.98 8.08
CA SER A 312 28.59 -9.55 9.09
C SER A 312 28.45 -8.05 9.20
N LYS A 313 28.82 -7.52 10.35
CA LYS A 313 28.75 -6.09 10.65
C LYS A 313 29.44 -5.25 9.56
N GLU A 314 30.57 -5.72 9.06
CA GLU A 314 31.37 -5.09 8.01
C GLU A 314 30.63 -5.00 6.68
N GLU A 315 29.71 -5.91 6.42
CA GLU A 315 28.98 -6.02 5.16
C GLU A 315 27.76 -5.11 5.12
N ILE A 316 27.03 -5.01 6.23
CA ILE A 316 25.95 -4.02 6.37
C ILE A 316 26.55 -2.60 6.33
N TRP A 317 27.74 -2.40 6.90
CA TRP A 317 28.44 -1.11 6.81
C TRP A 317 28.81 -0.74 5.37
N LYS A 318 29.37 -1.69 4.60
CA LYS A 318 29.63 -1.48 3.16
C LYS A 318 28.35 -1.18 2.38
N LEU A 319 27.25 -1.85 2.72
CA LEU A 319 25.95 -1.57 2.11
C LEU A 319 25.46 -0.17 2.49
N ALA A 320 25.60 0.25 3.74
CA ALA A 320 25.25 1.60 4.20
C ALA A 320 26.06 2.66 3.45
N GLU A 321 27.39 2.50 3.38
CA GLU A 321 28.29 3.37 2.62
C GLU A 321 27.92 3.40 1.13
N TYR A 322 27.58 2.25 0.54
CA TYR A 322 27.13 2.16 -0.85
C TYR A 322 25.85 2.97 -1.09
N VAL A 323 24.81 2.76 -0.28
CA VAL A 323 23.51 3.42 -0.51
C VAL A 323 23.54 4.91 -0.16
N GLN A 324 24.36 5.33 0.83
CA GLN A 324 24.54 6.75 1.16
C GLN A 324 25.22 7.54 0.03
N ASN A 325 26.16 6.90 -0.66
CA ASN A 325 26.92 7.54 -1.74
C ASN A 325 26.21 7.47 -3.10
N SER A 326 25.01 6.88 -3.16
CA SER A 326 24.21 6.87 -4.38
C SER A 326 23.69 8.27 -4.71
N GLU A 327 23.66 8.62 -6.00
CA GLU A 327 23.06 9.86 -6.49
C GLU A 327 21.60 9.67 -6.94
N HIS A 328 21.10 8.43 -6.98
CA HIS A 328 19.75 8.09 -7.43
C HIS A 328 18.95 7.40 -6.33
N LYS A 329 17.62 7.31 -6.54
CA LYS A 329 16.71 6.65 -5.59
C LYS A 329 16.91 5.14 -5.59
N ILE A 330 17.14 4.58 -4.40
CA ILE A 330 17.38 3.15 -4.17
C ILE A 330 16.27 2.56 -3.30
N PHE A 331 15.79 1.37 -3.67
CA PHE A 331 15.00 0.52 -2.81
C PHE A 331 15.82 -0.68 -2.33
N VAL A 332 16.08 -0.77 -1.04
CA VAL A 332 16.78 -1.89 -0.39
C VAL A 332 15.77 -2.77 0.33
N HIS A 333 15.78 -4.08 0.08
CA HIS A 333 14.80 -4.93 0.75
C HIS A 333 15.29 -6.35 1.02
N SER A 334 14.66 -6.98 2.00
CA SER A 334 14.72 -8.42 2.23
C SER A 334 13.30 -9.02 2.13
N HIS A 335 13.07 -10.25 2.57
CA HIS A 335 11.74 -10.85 2.44
C HIS A 335 10.71 -10.25 3.43
N TYR A 336 11.16 -9.92 4.65
CA TYR A 336 10.40 -9.28 5.72
C TYR A 336 11.23 -8.14 6.31
N THR A 337 10.67 -7.27 7.14
CA THR A 337 11.49 -6.28 7.88
C THR A 337 12.27 -6.94 9.01
N ASP A 338 13.34 -7.63 8.62
CA ASP A 338 14.25 -8.37 9.48
C ASP A 338 15.40 -7.50 10.00
N TYR A 339 16.28 -8.13 10.79
CA TYR A 339 17.43 -7.50 11.42
C TYR A 339 18.31 -6.73 10.42
N ARG A 340 18.47 -7.21 9.19
CA ARG A 340 19.38 -6.60 8.22
C ARG A 340 18.88 -5.22 7.78
N ILE A 341 17.58 -5.10 7.51
CA ILE A 341 16.93 -3.85 7.11
C ILE A 341 16.95 -2.84 8.25
N ARG A 342 16.74 -3.31 9.49
CA ARG A 342 16.81 -2.49 10.69
C ARG A 342 18.24 -2.02 10.96
N SER A 343 19.22 -2.91 10.92
CA SER A 343 20.65 -2.57 11.04
C SER A 343 21.09 -1.53 10.02
N LEU A 344 20.67 -1.70 8.76
CA LEU A 344 20.96 -0.74 7.71
C LEU A 344 20.36 0.63 8.04
N ARG A 345 19.07 0.69 8.41
CA ARG A 345 18.41 1.94 8.84
C ARG A 345 19.21 2.65 9.93
N LEU A 346 19.66 1.91 10.95
CA LEU A 346 20.36 2.49 12.10
C LEU A 346 21.74 3.05 11.74
N LEU A 347 22.48 2.31 10.91
CA LEU A 347 23.76 2.79 10.39
C LEU A 347 23.56 4.06 9.56
N LEU A 348 22.53 4.11 8.73
CA LEU A 348 22.19 5.28 7.94
C LEU A 348 21.76 6.49 8.79
N GLN A 349 20.98 6.26 9.86
CA GLN A 349 20.43 7.33 10.69
C GLN A 349 21.40 7.85 11.75
N LYS A 350 22.22 6.97 12.34
CA LYS A 350 22.98 7.29 13.56
C LYS A 350 24.47 6.98 13.50
N ASP A 351 24.94 6.31 12.43
CA ASP A 351 26.30 5.76 12.36
C ASP A 351 26.61 4.82 13.55
N ILE A 352 25.58 4.10 14.05
CA ILE A 352 25.68 3.18 15.20
C ILE A 352 25.67 1.73 14.73
N HIS A 353 26.50 0.92 15.37
CA HIS A 353 26.51 -0.52 15.19
C HIS A 353 25.47 -1.25 16.06
N PRO A 354 24.80 -2.27 15.51
CA PRO A 354 23.91 -3.12 16.29
C PRO A 354 24.58 -3.82 17.48
N ILE A 355 23.82 -4.01 18.55
CA ILE A 355 24.10 -4.83 19.71
C ILE A 355 23.98 -6.30 19.30
N LYS A 356 24.94 -7.13 19.73
CA LYS A 356 24.86 -8.58 19.53
C LYS A 356 23.97 -9.19 20.61
N GLU A 357 22.77 -9.61 20.24
CA GLU A 357 21.78 -10.14 21.16
C GLU A 357 22.13 -11.54 21.69
N ASP A 358 22.84 -12.35 20.91
CA ASP A 358 23.17 -13.75 21.20
C ASP A 358 24.12 -13.94 22.40
N VAL A 359 24.86 -12.89 22.76
CA VAL A 359 25.77 -12.88 23.91
C VAL A 359 25.12 -12.28 25.17
N LEU A 360 23.94 -11.67 25.04
CA LEU A 360 23.22 -11.09 26.16
C LEU A 360 22.38 -12.14 26.89
N PRO A 361 22.12 -11.98 28.21
CA PRO A 361 21.24 -12.90 28.94
C PRO A 361 19.81 -12.88 28.38
N GLU A 362 19.12 -14.02 28.45
CA GLU A 362 17.73 -14.18 27.97
C GLU A 362 16.73 -13.19 28.61
N THR A 363 17.06 -12.56 29.74
CA THR A 363 16.22 -11.55 30.40
C THR A 363 16.37 -10.14 29.81
N THR A 364 17.31 -9.95 28.89
CA THR A 364 17.60 -8.68 28.21
C THR A 364 16.81 -8.61 26.90
N SER A 365 16.12 -7.50 26.68
CA SER A 365 15.43 -7.20 25.43
C SER A 365 16.21 -6.18 24.63
N VAL A 366 16.47 -6.44 23.36
CA VAL A 366 17.12 -5.50 22.44
C VAL A 366 16.07 -4.77 21.60
N ILE A 367 16.07 -3.44 21.67
CA ILE A 367 15.13 -2.56 20.95
C ILE A 367 15.91 -1.69 19.99
N GLY A 368 15.39 -1.55 18.77
CA GLY A 368 16.09 -0.77 17.76
C GLY A 368 17.47 -1.30 17.43
N GLU A 369 17.89 -2.48 17.90
CA GLU A 369 19.26 -3.02 17.77
C GLU A 369 20.39 -2.20 18.38
N TRP A 370 20.16 -1.05 19.03
CA TRP A 370 21.23 -0.28 19.72
C TRP A 370 20.85 0.09 21.16
N ILE A 371 19.68 -0.37 21.62
CA ILE A 371 19.25 -0.28 23.01
C ILE A 371 19.08 -1.68 23.56
N ALA A 372 19.70 -1.97 24.69
CA ALA A 372 19.46 -3.19 25.44
C ALA A 372 18.86 -2.84 26.81
N VAL A 373 17.79 -3.54 27.17
CA VAL A 373 17.00 -3.30 28.39
C VAL A 373 16.99 -4.59 29.20
N GLY A 374 17.68 -4.62 30.33
CA GLY A 374 17.87 -5.87 31.08
C GLY A 374 18.25 -5.71 32.55
N ASP A 375 18.55 -6.82 33.21
CA ASP A 375 18.79 -6.84 34.65
C ASP A 375 20.09 -6.13 35.05
N LYS A 376 20.13 -5.60 36.27
CA LYS A 376 21.32 -4.92 36.84
C LYS A 376 22.59 -5.78 36.82
N THR A 377 22.43 -7.10 36.88
CA THR A 377 23.50 -8.06 37.15
C THR A 377 24.18 -8.61 35.90
N VAL A 378 23.95 -8.03 34.72
CA VAL A 378 24.61 -8.53 33.51
C VAL A 378 26.13 -8.36 33.60
N ASP A 379 26.84 -9.43 33.25
CA ASP A 379 28.30 -9.45 33.27
C ASP A 379 28.84 -8.37 32.31
N PRO A 380 29.69 -7.46 32.80
CA PRO A 380 30.34 -6.43 32.01
C PRO A 380 31.02 -6.94 30.74
N THR A 381 31.61 -8.13 30.82
CA THR A 381 32.29 -8.76 29.68
C THR A 381 31.30 -9.22 28.62
N LEU A 382 30.08 -9.62 29.00
CA LEU A 382 29.02 -9.91 28.03
C LEU A 382 28.52 -8.63 27.36
N LEU A 383 28.41 -7.52 28.09
CA LEU A 383 28.06 -6.22 27.49
C LEU A 383 29.11 -5.76 26.49
N GLU A 384 30.40 -5.85 26.85
CA GLU A 384 31.50 -5.52 25.95
C GLU A 384 31.51 -6.42 24.70
N GLN A 385 31.27 -7.73 24.88
CA GLN A 385 31.10 -8.67 23.76
C GLN A 385 29.88 -8.34 22.89
N ALA A 386 28.80 -7.85 23.50
CA ALA A 386 27.60 -7.36 22.82
C ALA A 386 27.86 -6.06 22.05
N GLY A 387 29.03 -5.46 22.27
CA GLY A 387 29.45 -4.20 21.70
C GLY A 387 29.10 -3.00 22.57
N ILE A 388 28.61 -3.14 23.79
CA ILE A 388 28.30 -2.02 24.68
C ILE A 388 29.53 -1.76 25.56
N ASP A 389 30.26 -0.68 25.30
CA ASP A 389 31.52 -0.38 25.98
C ASP A 389 31.27 0.19 27.38
N ARG A 390 31.68 -0.54 28.41
CA ARG A 390 31.39 -0.20 29.80
C ARG A 390 32.42 0.79 30.34
N THR A 391 32.27 2.07 30.04
CA THR A 391 32.99 3.11 30.80
C THR A 391 32.26 3.39 32.12
N ILE A 392 32.65 2.67 33.16
CA ILE A 392 32.08 2.76 34.51
C ILE A 392 32.29 4.17 35.10
N GLY A 393 31.24 4.97 35.18
CA GLY A 393 31.17 6.17 36.02
C GLY A 393 30.31 5.93 37.26
N TYR A 394 30.86 5.28 38.30
CA TYR A 394 30.18 5.25 39.61
C TYR A 394 30.41 6.59 40.33
N GLY A 395 29.39 7.45 40.30
CA GLY A 395 29.27 8.68 41.09
C GLY A 395 29.58 9.97 40.32
N ASN A 396 28.59 10.88 40.23
CA ASN A 396 28.57 12.31 39.81
C ASN A 396 29.59 12.86 38.78
N SER A 397 30.37 12.02 38.13
CA SER A 397 31.37 12.36 37.14
C SER A 397 30.76 12.08 35.78
N GLN A 398 30.57 13.15 35.01
CA GLN A 398 30.21 13.08 33.60
C GLN A 398 31.14 12.08 32.89
N SER A 399 30.55 11.04 32.29
CA SER A 399 31.30 10.08 31.48
C SER A 399 31.63 10.72 30.13
N THR A 400 32.84 10.44 29.63
CA THR A 400 33.35 10.89 28.33
C THR A 400 33.52 9.72 27.34
N GLY A 401 32.78 8.62 27.53
CA GLY A 401 32.82 7.42 26.67
C GLY A 401 31.62 7.31 25.73
N MET A 402 31.75 6.51 24.66
CA MET A 402 30.80 6.37 23.54
C MET A 402 29.50 5.61 23.85
N ASP A 403 29.26 5.14 25.08
CA ASP A 403 28.09 4.33 25.44
C ASP A 403 27.48 4.79 26.78
N GLN A 404 26.14 4.77 26.89
CA GLN A 404 25.40 5.27 28.07
C GLN A 404 24.81 4.13 28.91
N PHE A 405 24.96 4.23 30.24
CA PHE A 405 24.26 3.40 31.21
C PHE A 405 23.22 4.25 31.94
N ILE A 406 21.96 3.84 31.89
CA ILE A 406 20.86 4.57 32.50
C ILE A 406 20.24 3.71 33.60
N GLU A 407 20.22 4.26 34.82
CA GLU A 407 19.60 3.69 36.01
C GLU A 407 18.23 4.35 36.23
N ILE A 408 17.14 3.57 36.24
CA ILE A 408 15.77 4.10 36.37
C ILE A 408 15.20 3.82 37.77
N LYS A 409 15.32 4.80 38.66
CA LYS A 409 14.91 4.64 40.07
C LYS A 409 13.42 4.77 40.31
N THR A 410 12.68 5.47 39.44
CA THR A 410 11.24 5.65 39.57
C THR A 410 10.48 5.05 38.38
N GLY A 411 9.24 4.62 38.64
CA GLY A 411 8.37 4.02 37.63
C GLY A 411 7.32 4.96 37.07
N SER A 412 7.45 6.28 37.24
CA SER A 412 6.47 7.22 36.67
C SER A 412 6.56 7.21 35.14
N ILE A 413 5.41 7.18 34.46
CA ILE A 413 5.39 7.05 33.00
C ILE A 413 6.05 8.23 32.29
N ALA A 414 5.92 9.43 32.85
CA ALA A 414 6.58 10.64 32.33
C ALA A 414 8.11 10.53 32.40
N GLU A 415 8.68 10.02 33.50
CA GLU A 415 10.13 9.81 33.62
C GLU A 415 10.63 8.74 32.65
N LEU A 416 9.88 7.63 32.51
CA LEU A 416 10.19 6.59 31.53
C LEU A 416 10.19 7.14 30.10
N TYR A 417 9.21 7.97 29.78
CA TYR A 417 9.11 8.59 28.46
C TYR A 417 10.27 9.56 28.18
N GLN A 418 10.59 10.45 29.14
CA GLN A 418 11.74 11.36 28.99
C GLN A 418 13.05 10.58 28.85
N THR A 419 13.19 9.49 29.60
CA THR A 419 14.34 8.59 29.50
C THR A 419 14.41 7.95 28.11
N ALA A 420 13.30 7.37 27.64
CA ALA A 420 13.20 6.75 26.33
C ALA A 420 13.55 7.73 25.19
N ARG A 421 13.12 8.98 25.30
CA ARG A 421 13.44 10.04 24.34
C ARG A 421 14.90 10.47 24.41
N SER A 422 15.48 10.59 25.60
CA SER A 422 16.90 10.85 25.77
C SER A 422 17.74 9.75 25.13
N ILE A 423 17.34 8.48 25.34
CA ILE A 423 17.96 7.33 24.69
C ILE A 423 17.85 7.49 23.18
N ARG A 424 16.64 7.65 22.63
CA ARG A 424 16.40 7.76 21.19
C ARG A 424 17.14 8.90 20.52
N ASN A 425 17.24 10.07 21.16
CA ASN A 425 17.99 11.19 20.59
C ASN A 425 19.51 11.02 20.72
N GLY A 426 19.96 10.09 21.56
CA GLY A 426 21.37 9.72 21.67
C GLY A 426 21.89 9.03 20.41
N SER A 427 23.15 9.31 20.08
CA SER A 427 23.91 8.65 19.02
C SER A 427 24.81 7.52 19.55
N GLN A 428 24.48 6.96 20.72
CA GLN A 428 25.30 6.01 21.46
C GLN A 428 24.52 4.74 21.77
N ARG A 429 25.19 3.58 21.81
CA ARG A 429 24.52 2.35 22.25
C ARG A 429 24.24 2.48 23.74
N THR A 430 23.07 2.03 24.14
CA THR A 430 22.58 2.28 25.49
C THR A 430 22.15 0.99 26.16
N TYR A 431 22.67 0.75 27.36
CA TYR A 431 22.17 -0.30 28.24
C TYR A 431 21.36 0.33 29.36
N VAL A 432 20.08 -0.02 29.42
CA VAL A 432 19.18 0.43 30.47
C VAL A 432 18.99 -0.70 31.47
N SER A 433 19.23 -0.41 32.73
CA SER A 433 19.09 -1.38 33.81
C SER A 433 18.55 -0.76 35.08
N GLU A 434 18.35 -1.62 36.09
CA GLU A 434 17.84 -1.23 37.41
C GLU A 434 16.41 -0.72 37.39
N PHE A 435 15.47 -1.61 37.10
CA PHE A 435 14.04 -1.29 37.18
C PHE A 435 13.52 -1.49 38.59
N GLY A 436 12.74 -0.54 39.11
CA GLY A 436 12.06 -0.69 40.40
C GLY A 436 11.08 -1.88 40.43
N THR A 437 10.49 -2.23 39.29
CA THR A 437 9.58 -3.37 39.09
C THR A 437 9.68 -3.92 37.66
N THR A 438 9.27 -5.18 37.43
CA THR A 438 9.15 -5.76 36.08
C THR A 438 8.20 -4.93 35.19
N ASP A 439 7.10 -4.44 35.75
CA ASP A 439 6.15 -3.54 35.07
C ASP A 439 6.81 -2.26 34.55
N THR A 440 7.79 -1.71 35.27
CA THR A 440 8.57 -0.54 34.83
C THR A 440 9.42 -0.86 33.60
N LYS A 441 10.04 -2.05 33.58
CA LYS A 441 10.80 -2.54 32.42
C LYS A 441 9.91 -2.65 31.20
N ASP A 442 8.78 -3.34 31.35
CA ASP A 442 7.88 -3.62 30.24
C ASP A 442 7.26 -2.34 29.65
N LYS A 443 6.92 -1.37 30.51
CA LYS A 443 6.47 -0.03 30.07
C LYS A 443 7.55 0.72 29.31
N LEU A 444 8.79 0.73 29.79
CA LEU A 444 9.88 1.38 29.05
C LEU A 444 10.08 0.72 27.68
N ILE A 445 10.07 -0.61 27.65
CA ILE A 445 10.18 -1.38 26.42
C ILE A 445 9.09 -0.95 25.45
N GLN A 446 7.84 -0.89 25.91
CA GLN A 446 6.70 -0.45 25.10
C GLN A 446 6.86 0.97 24.55
N ILE A 447 7.31 1.93 25.38
CA ILE A 447 7.57 3.30 24.93
C ILE A 447 8.66 3.32 23.87
N LEU A 448 9.77 2.61 24.10
CA LEU A 448 10.88 2.54 23.16
C LEU A 448 10.48 1.88 21.84
N TYR A 449 9.65 0.83 21.87
CA TYR A 449 9.06 0.26 20.66
C TYR A 449 8.19 1.29 19.92
N GLY A 450 7.31 1.98 20.63
CA GLY A 450 6.46 3.05 20.09
C GLY A 450 7.25 4.17 19.41
N LEU A 451 8.35 4.57 20.04
CA LEU A 451 9.27 5.57 19.50
C LEU A 451 10.05 5.03 18.28
N GLU A 452 10.53 3.80 18.32
CA GLU A 452 11.46 3.30 17.29
C GLU A 452 10.75 2.75 16.05
N TYR A 453 9.62 2.08 16.26
CA TYR A 453 8.93 1.26 15.27
C TYR A 453 7.45 1.61 15.11
N GLY A 454 6.96 2.56 15.92
CA GLY A 454 5.54 2.86 15.97
C GLY A 454 4.76 1.94 16.91
N LEU A 455 3.46 2.15 16.87
CA LEU A 455 2.41 1.51 17.64
C LEU A 455 2.20 0.06 17.19
N PRO A 456 1.83 -0.85 18.10
CA PRO A 456 1.45 -2.20 17.74
C PRO A 456 0.13 -2.21 16.95
N ASP A 457 0.04 -3.05 15.91
CA ASP A 457 -1.16 -3.20 15.04
C ASP A 457 -2.42 -3.65 15.79
N THR A 458 -2.23 -4.27 16.95
CA THR A 458 -3.30 -4.95 17.70
C THR A 458 -3.84 -4.11 18.85
N LEU A 459 -3.67 -2.78 18.81
CA LEU A 459 -4.37 -1.94 19.79
C LEU A 459 -5.87 -2.05 19.50
N GLU A 460 -6.55 -2.90 20.26
CA GLU A 460 -8.01 -2.95 20.29
C GLU A 460 -8.55 -1.54 20.57
N PHE A 461 -9.71 -1.20 19.99
CA PHE A 461 -10.41 0.07 20.19
C PHE A 461 -10.34 0.55 21.64
N ILE A 462 -9.66 1.66 21.87
CA ILE A 462 -9.48 2.21 23.21
C ILE A 462 -10.65 3.15 23.47
N LYS A 463 -11.64 2.69 24.23
CA LYS A 463 -12.76 3.53 24.67
C LYS A 463 -12.30 4.53 25.73
N LEU A 464 -12.66 5.78 25.52
CA LEU A 464 -12.48 6.91 26.42
C LEU A 464 -13.85 7.38 26.93
N ASP A 465 -13.85 8.30 27.87
CA ASP A 465 -15.09 8.90 28.36
C ASP A 465 -15.74 9.81 27.28
N ASP A 466 -14.90 10.47 26.47
CA ASP A 466 -15.31 11.45 25.45
C ASP A 466 -15.19 10.93 23.99
N GLY A 467 -15.07 9.62 23.80
CA GLY A 467 -14.99 9.00 22.46
C GLY A 467 -14.13 7.74 22.44
N GLU A 468 -13.46 7.49 21.32
CA GLU A 468 -12.53 6.37 21.20
C GLU A 468 -11.27 6.76 20.42
N ILE A 469 -10.16 6.11 20.74
CA ILE A 469 -8.93 6.19 19.96
C ILE A 469 -8.94 5.08 18.93
N GLU A 470 -8.75 5.45 17.68
CA GLU A 470 -8.56 4.56 16.56
C GLU A 470 -7.11 4.54 16.11
N VAL A 471 -6.62 3.36 15.77
CA VAL A 471 -5.33 3.22 15.08
C VAL A 471 -5.60 3.42 13.60
N VAL A 472 -5.10 4.52 13.05
CA VAL A 472 -5.14 4.77 11.60
C VAL A 472 -4.13 3.86 10.92
N ASN A 473 -2.90 3.86 11.44
CA ASN A 473 -1.81 2.98 11.05
C ASN A 473 -0.78 2.88 12.19
N ARG A 474 0.31 2.16 11.99
CA ARG A 474 1.36 1.97 13.01
C ARG A 474 1.98 3.25 13.54
N LYS A 475 1.88 4.40 12.86
CA LYS A 475 2.47 5.66 13.33
C LYS A 475 1.41 6.67 13.73
N GLN A 476 0.13 6.37 13.56
CA GLN A 476 -0.92 7.36 13.69
C GLN A 476 -2.08 6.81 14.51
N LEU A 477 -2.35 7.50 15.61
CA LEU A 477 -3.58 7.38 16.38
C LEU A 477 -4.46 8.57 16.04
N LEU A 478 -5.77 8.35 16.00
CA LEU A 478 -6.75 9.40 15.84
C LEU A 478 -7.80 9.28 16.95
N GLY A 479 -8.16 10.40 17.57
CA GLY A 479 -9.14 10.39 18.64
C GLY A 479 -9.46 11.77 19.20
N PRO A 480 -10.27 11.82 20.28
CA PRO A 480 -10.74 13.07 20.87
C PRO A 480 -9.63 13.76 21.68
N THR A 481 -9.98 14.88 22.30
CA THR A 481 -9.11 15.53 23.29
C THR A 481 -8.98 14.65 24.52
N LEU A 482 -7.79 14.60 25.11
CA LEU A 482 -7.49 13.70 26.23
C LEU A 482 -7.35 14.47 27.55
N THR A 483 -7.80 13.84 28.65
CA THR A 483 -7.47 14.28 30.01
C THR A 483 -6.00 14.01 30.34
N LYS A 484 -5.47 14.64 31.40
CA LYS A 484 -4.08 14.44 31.83
C LYS A 484 -3.74 12.96 32.12
N GLU A 485 -4.67 12.22 32.72
CA GLU A 485 -4.48 10.79 33.02
C GLU A 485 -4.46 9.93 31.75
N GLU A 486 -5.29 10.27 30.77
CA GLU A 486 -5.32 9.61 29.46
C GLU A 486 -4.07 9.92 28.63
N TRP A 487 -3.50 11.12 28.74
CA TRP A 487 -2.21 11.46 28.14
C TRP A 487 -1.09 10.53 28.62
N GLU A 488 -0.99 10.37 29.93
CA GLU A 488 -0.02 9.48 30.56
C GLU A 488 -0.18 8.04 30.06
N LYS A 489 -1.43 7.57 29.98
CA LYS A 489 -1.77 6.19 29.60
C LYS A 489 -1.67 5.90 28.10
N TYR A 490 -2.01 6.84 27.23
CA TYR A 490 -2.18 6.58 25.79
C TYR A 490 -1.20 7.33 24.90
N ILE A 491 -0.71 8.49 25.33
CA ILE A 491 0.26 9.26 24.55
C ILE A 491 1.67 8.86 24.98
N LEU A 492 1.96 8.97 26.27
CA LEU A 492 3.31 8.69 26.79
C LEU A 492 3.62 7.20 26.73
N GLN A 493 2.74 6.33 27.25
CA GLN A 493 3.00 4.89 27.28
C GLN A 493 3.26 4.26 25.90
N TYR A 494 2.64 4.81 24.85
CA TYR A 494 2.79 4.31 23.49
C TYR A 494 3.84 5.02 22.66
N GLY A 495 4.65 5.89 23.26
CA GLY A 495 5.76 6.51 22.55
C GLY A 495 5.31 7.54 21.50
N VAL A 496 4.14 8.17 21.66
CA VAL A 496 3.71 9.25 20.75
C VAL A 496 4.64 10.45 20.91
N GLU A 497 5.19 10.96 19.82
CA GLU A 497 6.15 12.07 19.80
C GLU A 497 5.54 13.41 19.39
N ARG A 498 4.43 13.32 18.67
CA ARG A 498 3.83 14.45 17.99
C ARG A 498 2.33 14.43 18.21
N ILE A 499 1.80 15.63 18.41
CA ILE A 499 0.38 15.90 18.49
C ILE A 499 0.04 16.81 17.32
N VAL A 500 -0.97 16.41 16.57
CA VAL A 500 -1.57 17.25 15.53
C VAL A 500 -3.02 17.49 15.95
N MET A 501 -3.40 18.74 16.15
CA MET A 501 -4.77 19.09 16.52
C MET A 501 -5.46 19.76 15.34
N VAL A 502 -6.48 19.09 14.81
CA VAL A 502 -7.35 19.65 13.77
C VAL A 502 -8.41 20.51 14.48
N TYR A 503 -8.17 21.82 14.53
CA TYR A 503 -8.92 22.76 15.35
C TYR A 503 -10.09 23.38 14.59
N ALA A 504 -11.30 23.23 15.15
CA ALA A 504 -12.50 23.94 14.71
C ALA A 504 -13.04 24.80 15.84
N ALA A 505 -12.93 26.13 15.70
CA ALA A 505 -13.38 27.10 16.70
C ALA A 505 -14.88 27.01 17.06
N SER A 506 -15.70 26.41 16.18
CA SER A 506 -17.13 26.17 16.40
C SER A 506 -17.42 24.94 17.26
N LEU A 507 -16.49 23.97 17.32
CA LEU A 507 -16.67 22.69 18.01
C LEU A 507 -15.81 22.57 19.26
N GLN A 508 -14.68 23.28 19.32
CA GLN A 508 -13.71 23.21 20.40
C GLN A 508 -13.46 24.59 20.99
N SER A 509 -13.54 24.68 22.32
CA SER A 509 -13.23 25.93 23.01
C SER A 509 -11.73 26.22 22.96
N LYS A 510 -11.37 27.50 22.99
CA LYS A 510 -9.97 27.93 23.06
C LYS A 510 -9.27 27.40 24.31
N ASP A 511 -10.00 27.20 25.40
CA ASP A 511 -9.46 26.66 26.65
C ASP A 511 -9.01 25.19 26.49
N VAL A 512 -9.80 24.39 25.76
CA VAL A 512 -9.43 22.99 25.45
C VAL A 512 -8.17 22.94 24.61
N PHE A 513 -8.08 23.77 23.57
CA PHE A 513 -6.88 23.90 22.74
C PHE A 513 -5.64 24.26 23.59
N GLN A 514 -5.73 25.30 24.42
CA GLN A 514 -4.62 25.73 25.27
C GLN A 514 -4.24 24.65 26.29
N HIS A 515 -5.21 23.88 26.78
CA HIS A 515 -4.95 22.76 27.67
C HIS A 515 -4.15 21.64 26.99
N GLN A 516 -4.55 21.19 25.80
CA GLN A 516 -3.82 20.16 25.05
C GLN A 516 -2.41 20.62 24.68
N ARG A 517 -2.27 21.89 24.28
CA ARG A 517 -0.96 22.49 24.00
C ARG A 517 -0.07 22.54 25.24
N ALA A 518 -0.62 22.93 26.39
CA ALA A 518 0.12 22.96 27.64
C ALA A 518 0.60 21.56 28.08
N LEU A 519 -0.21 20.51 27.86
CA LEU A 519 0.19 19.12 28.12
C LEU A 519 1.30 18.67 27.16
N ALA A 520 1.21 19.03 25.87
CA ALA A 520 2.28 18.75 24.92
C ALA A 520 3.59 19.44 25.34
N GLU A 521 3.53 20.71 25.74
CA GLU A 521 4.67 21.49 26.22
C GLU A 521 5.25 20.91 27.53
N GLU A 522 4.40 20.49 28.48
CA GLU A 522 4.80 19.82 29.74
C GLU A 522 5.68 18.59 29.46
N HIS A 523 5.34 17.81 28.44
CA HIS A 523 6.05 16.59 28.06
C HIS A 523 7.03 16.78 26.89
N GLN A 524 7.25 18.04 26.46
CA GLN A 524 8.14 18.44 25.37
C GLN A 524 7.75 17.86 23.98
N LEU A 525 6.51 17.44 23.78
CA LEU A 525 6.04 16.89 22.50
C LEU A 525 5.90 17.99 21.45
N SER A 526 6.09 17.62 20.18
CA SER A 526 5.82 18.54 19.08
C SER A 526 4.30 18.71 18.95
N PHE A 527 3.80 19.95 19.01
CA PHE A 527 2.39 20.24 18.84
C PHE A 527 2.17 21.06 17.56
N VAL A 528 1.30 20.60 16.68
CA VAL A 528 0.94 21.29 15.44
C VAL A 528 -0.55 21.55 15.41
N GLU A 529 -0.91 22.82 15.24
CA GLU A 529 -2.27 23.30 15.08
C GLU A 529 -2.58 23.36 13.58
N ILE A 530 -3.71 22.76 13.19
CA ILE A 530 -4.24 22.85 11.83
C ILE A 530 -5.65 23.39 11.95
N ASP A 531 -5.82 24.66 11.58
CA ASP A 531 -7.13 25.29 11.54
C ASP A 531 -7.98 24.72 10.40
N MET A 532 -9.27 24.51 10.67
CA MET A 532 -10.23 24.03 9.68
C MET A 532 -10.67 25.12 8.70
N TYR A 533 -9.80 25.43 7.75
CA TYR A 533 -10.09 26.31 6.62
C TYR A 533 -10.16 25.52 5.30
N GLU A 534 -10.42 26.22 4.21
CA GLU A 534 -10.15 25.68 2.86
C GLU A 534 -8.68 25.19 2.86
N ASP A 535 -8.46 23.96 2.41
CA ASP A 535 -7.15 23.27 2.32
C ASP A 535 -6.60 22.60 3.60
N TYR A 536 -7.36 22.54 4.71
CA TYR A 536 -6.86 21.91 5.95
C TYR A 536 -6.44 20.44 5.77
N LEU A 537 -7.12 19.69 4.88
CA LEU A 537 -6.78 18.29 4.58
C LEU A 537 -5.42 18.17 3.88
N GLU A 538 -5.14 19.05 2.92
CA GLU A 538 -3.85 19.07 2.24
C GLU A 538 -2.72 19.36 3.22
N ILE A 539 -2.93 20.32 4.13
CA ILE A 539 -1.98 20.66 5.19
C ILE A 539 -1.81 19.47 6.13
N LEU A 540 -2.89 18.84 6.57
CA LEU A 540 -2.85 17.65 7.45
C LEU A 540 -2.04 16.53 6.80
N MET A 541 -2.35 16.17 5.55
CA MET A 541 -1.65 15.11 4.84
C MET A 541 -0.18 15.43 4.64
N LYS A 542 0.14 16.67 4.27
CA LYS A 542 1.53 17.13 4.17
C LYS A 542 2.27 17.00 5.49
N GLU A 543 1.65 17.40 6.60
CA GLU A 543 2.25 17.36 7.93
C GLU A 543 2.46 15.92 8.43
N LEU A 544 1.52 15.01 8.13
CA LEU A 544 1.61 13.60 8.48
C LEU A 544 2.66 12.87 7.64
N ARG A 545 2.82 13.22 6.36
CA ARG A 545 3.82 12.61 5.46
C ARG A 545 5.23 13.11 5.69
N ALA A 546 5.38 14.38 6.07
CA ALA A 546 6.69 14.99 6.26
C ALA A 546 7.47 14.43 7.46
N ASN A 547 6.87 13.57 8.29
CA ASN A 547 7.43 13.20 9.58
C ASN A 547 7.23 11.72 9.91
N ASP A 548 8.33 11.03 10.18
CA ASP A 548 8.33 9.61 10.55
C ASP A 548 8.01 9.35 12.03
N LYS A 549 7.36 10.33 12.68
CA LYS A 549 7.07 10.33 14.12
C LYS A 549 5.75 9.67 14.42
N THR A 550 5.70 8.91 15.50
CA THR A 550 4.44 8.43 16.07
C THR A 550 3.61 9.62 16.50
N THR A 551 2.42 9.77 15.90
CA THR A 551 1.59 10.97 15.95
C THR A 551 0.21 10.63 16.49
N TYR A 552 -0.30 11.47 17.39
CA TYR A 552 -1.69 11.46 17.82
C TYR A 552 -2.42 12.64 17.20
N ILE A 553 -3.49 12.35 16.46
CA ILE A 553 -4.32 13.32 15.75
C ILE A 553 -5.55 13.58 16.63
N ILE A 554 -5.60 14.77 17.23
CA ILE A 554 -6.74 15.25 17.99
C ILE A 554 -7.76 15.83 17.02
N VAL A 555 -8.94 15.24 16.99
CA VAL A 555 -10.08 15.70 16.19
C VAL A 555 -11.33 15.75 17.08
N ALA A 556 -12.22 16.72 16.83
CA ALA A 556 -13.51 16.73 17.50
C ALA A 556 -14.38 15.57 16.98
N GLU A 557 -15.10 14.88 17.86
CA GLU A 557 -15.91 13.70 17.52
C GLU A 557 -16.79 13.89 16.26
N PRO A 558 -17.51 15.02 16.05
CA PRO A 558 -18.33 15.21 14.85
C PRO A 558 -17.58 15.26 13.52
N LEU A 559 -16.24 15.35 13.56
CA LEU A 559 -15.37 15.46 12.40
C LEU A 559 -14.45 14.24 12.24
N LYS A 560 -14.54 13.29 13.16
CA LYS A 560 -13.72 12.09 13.18
C LYS A 560 -13.82 11.35 11.86
N ASP A 561 -15.04 11.04 11.42
CA ASP A 561 -15.31 10.33 10.17
C ASP A 561 -14.75 11.10 8.95
N LEU A 562 -14.94 12.42 8.90
CA LEU A 562 -14.43 13.25 7.81
C LEU A 562 -12.89 13.23 7.70
N VAL A 563 -12.20 13.25 8.84
CA VAL A 563 -10.73 13.16 8.86
C VAL A 563 -10.28 11.73 8.58
N MET A 564 -10.99 10.72 9.07
CA MET A 564 -10.69 9.32 8.80
C MET A 564 -10.85 8.98 7.31
N ASP A 565 -11.95 9.39 6.69
CA ASP A 565 -12.18 9.21 5.25
C ASP A 565 -11.02 9.83 4.47
N ALA A 566 -10.60 11.05 4.81
CA ALA A 566 -9.48 11.72 4.15
C ALA A 566 -8.08 11.12 4.45
N LEU A 567 -7.94 10.28 5.48
CA LEU A 567 -6.71 9.54 5.76
C LEU A 567 -6.64 8.21 5.02
N PHE A 568 -7.78 7.76 4.46
CA PHE A 568 -7.90 6.53 3.66
C PHE A 568 -8.19 6.80 2.17
N ASP A 569 -8.42 8.07 1.79
CA ASP A 569 -8.57 8.59 0.42
C ASP A 569 -7.24 9.11 -0.17
#